data_AF-A0A349V0F8-F1
#
_entry.id   AF-A0A349V0F8-F1
#
_cell.length_a   1.000
_cell.length_b   1.000
_cell.length_c   1.000
_cell.angle_alpha   90.00
_cell.angle_beta   90.00
_cell.angle_gamma   90.00
#
_symmetry.space_group_name_H-M   'P 1'
#
loop_
_entity.id
_entity.type
_entity.pdbx_description
1 polymer ?
#
loop_
_entity_poly.entity_id
_entity_poly.type
_entity_poly.pdbx_seq_one_letter_code
_entity_poly.pdbx_strand_id
1 'polypeptide(L)' 'DLSDLQRRLGNIIVGYSRAREPIHARDLKAEGPMTALLRDAFMPNLVQTLENNPAI' A
#
# COMPACT_ATOMS: atom_id res chain seq x y z
N ASP A 1 8.98 4.36 2.78
CA ASP A 1 8.68 3.91 4.16
C ASP A 1 7.17 3.68 4.30
N LEU A 2 6.67 3.28 5.48
CA LEU A 2 5.24 3.06 5.72
C LEU A 2 4.41 4.34 5.56
N SER A 3 4.96 5.51 5.85
CA SER A 3 4.29 6.80 5.62
C SER A 3 4.09 7.07 4.13
N ASP A 4 5.08 6.72 3.30
CA ASP A 4 4.97 6.78 1.84
C ASP A 4 3.93 5.78 1.31
N LEU A 5 3.91 4.55 1.84
CA LEU A 5 2.89 3.55 1.49
C LEU A 5 1.48 4.08 1.80
N GLN A 6 1.24 4.59 3.00
CA GLN A 6 -0.04 5.14 3.40
C GLN A 6 -0.47 6.31 2.51
N ARG A 7 0.46 7.23 2.20
CA ARG A 7 0.21 8.36 1.29
C ARG A 7 -0.19 7.88 -0.10
N ARG A 8 0.48 6.86 -0.63
CA ARG A 8 0.17 6.27 -1.95
C ARG A 8 -1.19 5.58 -1.96
N LEU A 9 -1.48 4.78 -0.93
CA LEU A 9 -2.79 4.13 -0.75
C LEU A 9 -3.91 5.18 -0.68
N GLY A 10 -3.72 6.26 0.07
CA GLY A 10 -4.68 7.36 0.15
C GLY A 10 -4.89 8.12 -1.16
N ASN A 11 -3.92 8.12 -2.08
CA ASN A 11 -4.03 8.76 -3.39
C ASN A 11 -4.79 7.95 -4.44
N ILE A 12 -5.09 6.66 -4.19
CA ILE A 12 -5.82 5.82 -5.13
C ILE A 12 -7.20 6.43 -5.40
N ILE A 13 -7.52 6.68 -6.68
CA ILE A 13 -8.87 7.08 -7.10
C ILE A 13 -9.73 5.82 -7.14
N VAL A 14 -10.82 5.81 -6.37
CA VAL A 14 -11.75 4.68 -6.27
C VAL A 14 -13.02 4.90 -7.08
N GLY A 15 -13.25 6.10 -7.57
CA GLY A 15 -14.39 6.42 -8.42
C GLY A 15 -14.52 7.92 -8.67
N TYR A 16 -15.65 8.30 -9.25
CA TYR A 16 -16.01 9.69 -9.48
C TYR A 16 -17.40 9.97 -8.93
N SER A 17 -17.60 11.15 -8.36
CA SER A 17 -18.91 11.61 -7.91
C SER A 17 -19.84 11.90 -9.10
N ARG A 18 -21.12 12.16 -8.83
CA ARG A 18 -22.08 12.59 -9.88
C ARG A 18 -21.68 13.91 -10.53
N ALA A 19 -20.91 14.73 -9.83
CA ALA A 19 -20.34 15.98 -10.36
C ALA A 19 -19.03 15.75 -11.16
N ARG A 20 -18.62 14.49 -11.38
CA ARG A 20 -17.36 14.08 -12.02
C ARG A 20 -16.09 14.45 -11.26
N GLU A 21 -16.22 14.74 -9.96
CA GLU A 21 -15.06 14.93 -9.09
C GLU A 21 -14.46 13.58 -8.66
N PRO A 22 -13.12 13.42 -8.67
CA PRO A 22 -12.47 12.19 -8.25
C PRO A 22 -12.70 11.94 -6.75
N ILE A 23 -12.97 10.69 -6.38
CA ILE A 23 -13.03 10.22 -5.01
C ILE A 23 -11.79 9.38 -4.75
N HIS A 24 -11.00 9.77 -3.77
CA HIS A 24 -9.80 9.07 -3.34
C HIS A 24 -10.09 8.12 -2.18
N ALA A 25 -9.24 7.11 -1.97
CA ALA A 25 -9.36 6.19 -0.84
C ALA A 25 -9.28 6.91 0.53
N ARG A 26 -8.52 8.02 0.61
CA ARG A 26 -8.48 8.88 1.82
C ARG A 26 -9.81 9.56 2.13
N ASP A 27 -10.63 9.83 1.12
CA ASP A 27 -11.95 10.46 1.32
C ASP A 27 -12.90 9.49 2.03
N LEU A 28 -12.58 8.18 2.00
CA LEU A 28 -13.25 7.10 2.71
C LEU A 28 -12.52 6.68 4.01
N LYS A 29 -11.44 7.38 4.41
CA LYS A 29 -10.57 7.04 5.56
C LYS A 29 -9.98 5.62 5.48
N ALA A 30 -9.73 5.12 4.27
CA ALA A 30 -9.30 3.74 4.04
C ALA A 30 -7.78 3.53 4.08
N GLU A 31 -6.98 4.60 3.96
CA GLU A 31 -5.52 4.56 3.89
C GLU A 31 -4.86 4.00 5.15
N GLY A 32 -5.37 4.36 6.33
CA GLY A 32 -4.88 3.84 7.61
C GLY A 32 -5.13 2.33 7.75
N PRO A 33 -6.40 1.86 7.63
CA PRO A 33 -6.73 0.44 7.66
C PRO A 33 -5.96 -0.40 6.63
N MET A 34 -5.84 0.07 5.39
CA MET A 34 -5.05 -0.63 4.36
C MET A 34 -3.57 -0.72 4.73
N THR A 35 -2.99 0.35 5.27
CA THR A 35 -1.61 0.35 5.75
C THR A 35 -1.41 -0.63 6.91
N ALA A 36 -2.38 -0.72 7.83
CA ALA A 36 -2.33 -1.66 8.95
C ALA A 36 -2.33 -3.12 8.49
N LEU A 37 -3.15 -3.46 7.48
CA LEU A 37 -3.18 -4.80 6.88
C LEU A 37 -1.86 -5.16 6.16
N LEU A 38 -1.19 -4.16 5.58
CA LEU A 38 0.02 -4.36 4.79
C LEU A 38 1.32 -4.20 5.59
N ARG A 39 1.25 -3.80 6.88
CA ARG A 39 2.44 -3.47 7.69
C ARG A 39 3.50 -4.56 7.66
N ASP A 40 3.09 -5.80 7.92
CA ASP A 40 4.04 -6.92 8.04
C ASP A 40 4.42 -7.46 6.64
N ALA A 41 3.49 -7.42 5.69
CA ALA A 41 3.72 -7.79 4.28
C ALA A 41 4.65 -6.82 3.53
N PHE A 42 4.79 -5.59 4.02
CA PHE A 42 5.69 -4.59 3.45
C PHE A 42 7.17 -4.92 3.69
N MET A 43 7.46 -5.82 4.63
CA MET A 43 8.83 -6.25 4.90
C MET A 43 9.36 -7.16 3.78
N PRO A 44 10.64 -7.01 3.38
CA PRO A 44 11.26 -7.90 2.41
C PRO A 44 11.32 -9.34 2.92
N ASN A 45 11.24 -10.30 2.00
CA ASN A 45 11.32 -11.73 2.33
C ASN A 45 12.73 -12.25 2.02
N LEU A 46 13.46 -12.69 3.03
CA LEU A 46 14.79 -13.27 2.84
C LEU A 46 14.69 -14.77 2.53
N VAL A 47 15.28 -15.19 1.42
CA VAL A 47 15.44 -16.59 1.00
C VAL A 47 16.87 -16.83 0.52
N GLN A 48 17.17 -18.02 -0.01
CA GLN A 48 18.51 -18.36 -0.50
C GLN A 48 18.47 -19.23 -1.77
N THR A 49 19.55 -19.14 -2.56
CA THR A 49 19.79 -20.03 -3.71
C THR A 49 20.29 -21.41 -3.26
N LEU A 50 20.40 -22.37 -4.19
CA LEU A 50 21.01 -23.68 -3.92
C LEU A 50 22.50 -23.59 -3.53
N GLU A 51 23.17 -22.50 -3.90
CA GLU A 51 24.57 -22.22 -3.57
C GLU A 51 24.70 -21.47 -2.22
N ASN A 52 23.61 -21.37 -1.44
CA ASN A 52 23.52 -20.66 -0.16
C ASN A 52 23.77 -19.14 -0.27
N ASN A 53 23.60 -18.55 -1.46
CA ASN A 53 23.65 -17.11 -1.61
C ASN A 53 22.29 -16.49 -1.21
N PRO A 54 22.26 -15.43 -0.38
CA PRO A 54 21.02 -14.79 0.05
C PRO A 54 20.31 -14.08 -1.11
N ALA A 55 18.99 -14.14 -1.13
CA ALA A 55 18.12 -13.46 -2.09
C ALA A 55 16.94 -12.80 -1.36
N ILE A 56 16.52 -11.62 -1.84
CA ILE A 56 15.46 -10.79 -1.26
C ILE A 56 14.37 -10.56 -2.31
#